data_AF-A0A8J7H823-F1
#
_entry.id   AF-A0A8J7H823-F1
#
_cell.length_a   1.000
_cell.length_b   1.000
_cell.length_c   1.000
_cell.angle_alpha   90.00
_cell.angle_beta   90.00
_cell.angle_gamma   90.00
#
_symmetry.space_group_name_H-M   'P 1'
#
loop_
_entity.id
_entity.type
_entity.pdbx_description
1 polymer ?
#
loop_
_entity_poly.entity_id
_entity_poly.type
_entity_poly.pdbx_seq_one_letter_code
_entity_poly.pdbx_strand_id
1 'polypeptide(L)'
;MAPAYTEWSGGVIVLHKLCHILNQLGENTYLHPMVEEYPLSWKNHFIKIKAKIKLKYKSKKYKTNKMFQTPVINKLTKDDLENSIIVYPEIVSGNPLKAKNVVRWFLHHPGYQTGNVNYFSRELYFSYGAFGRDFKLYDSHTSDTVLHVFHQMNDIYNEIGASEERKGTAYCIRKGQGRKIIHDLSDSILIDEKKHEEVAKIFKRVKYFISYDLYTGYSLFAIMCGCIPIVVPDENLSLTEWQSDPKMRLGIAYGFEQIEEATKNRKAALDLVFEKK
;
A
#
# COMPACT_ATOMS: atom_id res chain seq x y z
N MET A 1 8.21 -10.93 -5.97
CA MET A 1 8.37 -9.96 -7.08
C MET A 1 7.88 -8.60 -6.65
N ALA A 2 8.54 -7.51 -7.06
CA ALA A 2 8.12 -6.15 -6.76
C ALA A 2 8.48 -5.18 -7.91
N PRO A 3 7.73 -4.07 -8.08
CA PRO A 3 8.20 -2.94 -8.87
C PRO A 3 9.43 -2.30 -8.21
N ALA A 4 10.17 -1.50 -8.98
CA ALA A 4 11.26 -0.69 -8.43
C ALA A 4 10.74 0.26 -7.34
N TYR A 5 11.55 0.47 -6.30
CA TYR A 5 11.14 1.23 -5.11
C TYR A 5 10.69 2.65 -5.47
N THR A 6 9.54 3.02 -4.95
CA THR A 6 8.97 4.36 -5.00
C THR A 6 8.24 4.64 -3.69
N GLU A 7 8.32 5.87 -3.22
CA GLU A 7 7.64 6.30 -2.00
C GLU A 7 6.15 6.61 -2.24
N TRP A 8 5.75 6.81 -3.49
CA TRP A 8 4.39 7.19 -3.87
C TRP A 8 3.36 6.05 -3.77
N SER A 9 3.84 4.80 -3.69
CA SER A 9 3.00 3.59 -3.68
C SER A 9 3.19 2.80 -2.39
N GLY A 10 2.16 2.80 -1.55
CA GLY A 10 2.12 1.98 -0.34
C GLY A 10 2.37 0.50 -0.65
N GLY A 11 1.78 -0.03 -1.73
CA GLY A 11 2.00 -1.41 -2.17
C GLY A 11 3.47 -1.73 -2.45
N VAL A 12 4.19 -0.82 -3.12
CA VAL A 12 5.63 -0.99 -3.37
C VAL A 12 6.43 -0.92 -2.08
N ILE A 13 6.11 0.04 -1.20
CA ILE A 13 6.77 0.17 0.10
C ILE A 13 6.65 -1.12 0.91
N VAL A 14 5.44 -1.67 1.04
CA VAL A 14 5.20 -2.86 1.88
C VAL A 14 5.80 -4.14 1.28
N LEU A 15 5.87 -4.27 -0.05
CA LEU A 15 6.60 -5.37 -0.71
C LEU A 15 8.09 -5.34 -0.39
N HIS A 16 8.71 -4.16 -0.49
CA HIS A 16 10.12 -4.00 -0.14
C HIS A 16 10.35 -4.15 1.37
N LYS A 17 9.44 -3.64 2.20
CA LYS A 17 9.49 -3.76 3.66
C LYS A 17 9.35 -5.22 4.11
N LEU A 18 8.48 -6.02 3.47
CA LEU A 18 8.35 -7.44 3.77
C LEU A 18 9.67 -8.18 3.56
N CYS A 19 10.32 -7.97 2.40
CA CYS A 19 11.64 -8.56 2.14
C CYS A 19 12.67 -8.16 3.19
N HIS A 20 12.68 -6.89 3.60
CA HIS A 20 13.56 -6.42 4.66
C HIS A 20 13.26 -7.05 6.02
N ILE A 21 11.98 -7.18 6.42
CA ILE A 21 11.60 -7.81 7.69
C ILE A 21 12.02 -9.28 7.70
N LEU A 22 11.77 -10.02 6.62
CA LEU A 22 12.17 -11.42 6.53
C LEU A 22 13.69 -11.59 6.64
N ASN A 23 14.47 -10.74 5.97
CA ASN A 23 15.93 -10.70 6.14
C ASN A 23 16.35 -10.35 7.58
N GLN A 24 15.65 -9.44 8.26
CA GLN A 24 15.91 -9.14 9.68
C GLN A 24 15.59 -10.32 10.61
N LEU A 25 14.67 -11.20 10.22
CA LEU A 25 14.33 -12.42 10.94
C LEU A 25 15.29 -13.58 10.61
N GLY A 26 16.27 -13.38 9.73
CA GLY A 26 17.28 -14.38 9.37
C GLY A 26 16.95 -15.20 8.11
N GLU A 27 15.86 -14.89 7.41
CA GLU A 27 15.50 -15.59 6.17
C GLU A 27 16.30 -15.08 4.98
N ASN A 28 16.67 -15.96 4.03
CA ASN A 28 17.34 -15.58 2.79
C ASN A 28 16.33 -15.04 1.76
N THR A 29 16.00 -13.74 1.84
CA THR A 29 14.94 -13.14 1.04
C THR A 29 15.44 -12.11 0.04
N TYR A 30 14.98 -12.20 -1.21
CA TYR A 30 15.40 -11.33 -2.31
C TYR A 30 14.22 -10.67 -3.02
N LEU A 31 14.45 -9.47 -3.53
CA LEU A 31 13.55 -8.84 -4.50
C LEU A 31 13.86 -9.36 -5.90
N HIS A 32 12.86 -9.91 -6.56
CA HIS A 32 12.89 -10.17 -7.99
C HIS A 32 12.14 -9.03 -8.74
N PRO A 33 12.78 -8.33 -9.68
CA PRO A 33 12.13 -7.30 -10.48
C PRO A 33 10.91 -7.84 -11.23
N MET A 34 9.85 -7.04 -11.31
CA MET A 34 8.76 -7.35 -12.21
C MET A 34 9.18 -7.17 -13.67
N VAL A 35 8.81 -8.13 -14.51
CA VAL A 35 8.78 -7.93 -15.96
C VAL A 35 7.48 -7.17 -16.23
N GLU A 36 7.55 -5.97 -16.83
CA GLU A 36 6.36 -5.22 -17.24
C GLU A 36 5.63 -6.00 -18.34
N GLU A 37 4.74 -6.91 -17.95
CA GLU A 37 3.68 -7.39 -18.83
C GLU A 37 2.64 -6.27 -18.90
N TYR A 38 2.75 -5.41 -19.91
CA TYR A 38 1.66 -4.51 -20.25
C TYR A 38 0.41 -5.36 -20.54
N PRO A 39 -0.72 -5.12 -19.86
CA PRO A 39 -1.96 -5.77 -20.24
C PRO A 39 -2.26 -5.38 -21.68
N LEU A 40 -2.34 -6.39 -22.56
CA LEU A 40 -2.92 -6.28 -23.89
C LEU A 40 -4.39 -5.87 -23.73
N SER A 41 -4.63 -4.58 -23.54
CA SER A 41 -5.95 -3.97 -23.65
C SER A 41 -6.47 -4.27 -25.06
N TRP A 42 -7.59 -4.97 -25.14
CA TRP A 42 -8.29 -5.28 -26.40
C TRP A 42 -8.72 -4.04 -27.20
N LYS A 43 -8.56 -2.82 -26.65
CA LYS A 43 -8.79 -1.58 -27.40
C LYS A 43 -7.73 -1.27 -28.48
N ASN A 44 -6.60 -1.98 -28.52
CA ASN A 44 -5.50 -1.70 -29.47
C ASN A 44 -5.22 -2.83 -30.46
N HIS A 45 -6.25 -3.37 -31.12
CA HIS A 45 -6.08 -4.41 -32.17
C HIS A 45 -5.25 -3.95 -33.39
N PHE A 46 -5.01 -2.64 -33.55
CA PHE A 46 -4.29 -2.07 -34.70
C PHE A 46 -2.77 -1.93 -34.55
N ILE A 47 -2.16 -2.28 -33.40
CA ILE A 47 -0.70 -2.24 -33.23
C ILE A 47 -0.10 -3.66 -33.26
N LYS A 48 -0.58 -4.52 -34.17
CA LYS A 48 0.01 -5.85 -34.41
C LYS A 48 1.29 -5.83 -35.25
N ILE A 49 1.74 -4.69 -35.74
CA ILE A 49 2.88 -4.60 -36.68
C ILE A 49 3.96 -3.68 -36.13
N LYS A 50 4.59 -4.08 -35.02
CA LYS A 50 5.98 -3.69 -34.65
C LYS A 50 6.51 -4.35 -33.36
N ALA A 51 5.95 -5.47 -32.89
CA ALA A 51 6.46 -6.22 -31.74
C ALA A 51 7.77 -7.02 -32.03
N LYS A 52 8.66 -6.45 -32.85
CA LYS A 52 10.11 -6.66 -32.78
C LYS A 52 10.77 -5.42 -32.17
N ILE A 53 10.19 -4.89 -31.08
CA ILE A 53 10.84 -3.82 -30.32
C ILE A 53 11.87 -4.49 -29.43
N LYS A 54 13.10 -4.52 -29.95
CA LYS A 54 14.36 -4.66 -29.22
C LYS A 54 14.18 -4.25 -27.76
N LEU A 55 14.43 -5.18 -26.85
CA LEU A 55 15.49 -5.12 -25.84
C LEU A 55 16.17 -3.72 -25.72
N LYS A 56 15.41 -2.69 -25.33
CA LYS A 56 15.88 -1.31 -25.16
C LYS A 56 15.60 -0.78 -23.75
N TYR A 57 15.39 -1.67 -22.77
CA TYR A 57 15.71 -1.35 -21.38
C TYR A 57 17.23 -1.38 -21.21
N LYS A 58 17.92 -0.41 -21.82
CA LYS A 58 19.22 0.02 -21.34
C LYS A 58 19.00 0.56 -19.92
N SER A 59 19.26 -0.30 -18.93
CA SER A 59 19.84 0.05 -17.64
C SER A 59 19.19 1.17 -16.81
N LYS A 60 17.87 1.18 -16.60
CA LYS A 60 17.38 1.76 -15.33
C LYS A 60 17.69 0.73 -14.24
N LYS A 61 18.75 1.00 -13.45
CA LYS A 61 19.11 0.19 -12.28
C LYS A 61 17.86 0.03 -11.41
N TYR A 62 17.47 -1.21 -11.10
CA TYR A 62 16.35 -1.49 -10.22
C TYR A 62 16.56 -0.76 -8.88
N LYS A 63 15.63 0.13 -8.53
CA LYS A 63 15.76 0.98 -7.35
C LYS A 63 15.28 0.21 -6.11
N THR A 64 16.05 0.29 -5.04
CA THR A 64 15.68 -0.19 -3.69
C THR A 64 15.72 0.97 -2.70
N ASN A 65 15.13 0.77 -1.52
CA ASN A 65 15.33 1.69 -0.41
C ASN A 65 16.66 1.35 0.29
N LYS A 66 17.56 2.34 0.41
CA LYS A 66 18.89 2.14 1.03
C LYS A 66 18.82 1.75 2.52
N MET A 67 17.73 2.10 3.20
CA MET A 67 17.50 1.74 4.60
C MET A 67 17.01 0.30 4.78
N PHE A 68 16.64 -0.38 3.69
CA PHE A 68 16.06 -1.71 3.74
C PHE A 68 17.07 -2.75 3.26
N GLN A 69 17.17 -3.86 3.99
CA GLN A 69 17.91 -5.04 3.57
C GLN A 69 17.13 -5.76 2.47
N THR A 70 17.32 -5.31 1.23
CA THR A 70 16.54 -5.73 0.05
C THR A 70 17.46 -6.14 -1.10
N PRO A 71 18.22 -7.24 -0.95
CA PRO A 71 19.08 -7.72 -2.03
C PRO A 71 18.21 -8.08 -3.25
N VAL A 72 18.75 -7.87 -4.45
CA VAL A 72 18.01 -8.03 -5.71
C VAL A 72 18.56 -9.24 -6.47
N ILE A 73 17.68 -10.15 -6.86
CA ILE A 73 17.98 -11.31 -7.70
C ILE A 73 17.31 -11.13 -9.07
N ASN A 74 18.10 -11.15 -10.14
CA ASN A 74 17.61 -10.92 -11.51
C ASN A 74 17.41 -12.23 -12.30
N LYS A 75 18.08 -13.30 -11.88
CA LYS A 75 18.04 -14.60 -12.54
C LYS A 75 17.80 -15.64 -11.47
N LEU A 76 16.79 -16.46 -11.69
CA LEU A 76 16.47 -17.61 -10.86
C LEU A 76 16.96 -18.87 -11.55
N THR A 77 17.57 -19.74 -10.78
CA THR A 77 17.92 -21.10 -11.21
C THR A 77 16.68 -22.00 -11.15
N LYS A 78 16.81 -23.22 -11.70
CA LYS A 78 15.75 -24.23 -11.56
C LYS A 78 15.51 -24.60 -10.10
N ASP A 79 16.58 -24.70 -9.32
CA ASP A 79 16.52 -25.00 -7.89
C ASP A 79 15.74 -23.92 -7.13
N ASP A 80 16.03 -22.64 -7.41
CA ASP A 80 15.28 -21.52 -6.81
C ASP A 80 13.76 -21.63 -7.06
N LEU A 81 13.37 -21.99 -8.29
CA LEU A 81 11.96 -22.11 -8.67
C LEU A 81 11.25 -23.33 -8.06
N GLU A 82 11.99 -24.39 -7.76
CA GLU A 82 11.45 -25.63 -7.18
C GLU A 82 11.40 -25.60 -5.66
N ASN A 83 12.39 -24.94 -5.02
CA ASN A 83 12.62 -25.04 -3.58
C ASN A 83 12.42 -23.73 -2.81
N SER A 84 12.16 -22.60 -3.48
CA SER A 84 11.82 -21.34 -2.81
C SER A 84 10.32 -21.06 -2.79
N ILE A 85 9.90 -20.13 -1.94
CA ILE A 85 8.58 -19.51 -1.95
C ILE A 85 8.64 -18.23 -2.79
N ILE A 86 7.81 -18.13 -3.82
CA ILE A 86 7.71 -16.93 -4.65
C ILE A 86 6.46 -16.15 -4.28
N VAL A 87 6.66 -14.93 -3.78
CA VAL A 87 5.58 -14.00 -3.44
C VAL A 87 5.24 -13.10 -4.63
N TYR A 88 4.00 -13.15 -5.11
CA TYR A 88 3.44 -12.24 -6.10
C TYR A 88 2.43 -11.28 -5.47
N PRO A 89 2.48 -9.97 -5.69
CA PRO A 89 1.34 -9.10 -5.40
C PRO A 89 0.20 -9.36 -6.40
N GLU A 90 -0.99 -8.87 -6.06
CA GLU A 90 -2.22 -9.06 -6.84
C GLU A 90 -2.12 -8.58 -8.29
N ILE A 91 -1.25 -7.60 -8.56
CA ILE A 91 -1.08 -7.03 -9.90
C ILE A 91 -0.33 -7.96 -10.88
N VAL A 92 0.25 -9.07 -10.40
CA VAL A 92 0.97 -10.03 -11.27
C VAL A 92 -0.01 -11.07 -11.81
N SER A 93 -0.14 -11.13 -13.13
CA SER A 93 -0.95 -12.16 -13.79
C SER A 93 -0.26 -13.53 -13.75
N GLY A 94 -0.98 -14.55 -13.30
CA GLY A 94 -0.59 -15.95 -13.30
C GLY A 94 0.65 -16.24 -12.44
N ASN A 95 1.42 -17.25 -12.86
CA ASN A 95 2.71 -17.62 -12.30
C ASN A 95 3.80 -17.45 -13.38
N PRO A 96 4.25 -16.21 -13.68
CA PRO A 96 5.13 -15.93 -14.81
C PRO A 96 6.50 -16.59 -14.67
N LEU A 97 6.97 -16.82 -13.44
CA LEU A 97 8.23 -17.51 -13.17
C LEU A 97 8.09 -19.03 -13.18
N LYS A 98 6.86 -19.56 -13.31
CA LYS A 98 6.56 -21.00 -13.27
C LYS A 98 7.12 -21.69 -12.01
N ALA A 99 7.07 -20.97 -10.88
CA ALA A 99 7.57 -21.46 -9.61
C ALA A 99 6.63 -22.51 -9.01
N LYS A 100 7.18 -23.47 -8.26
CA LYS A 100 6.41 -24.54 -7.63
C LYS A 100 5.57 -24.05 -6.46
N ASN A 101 6.16 -23.22 -5.59
CA ASN A 101 5.51 -22.72 -4.37
C ASN A 101 5.19 -21.23 -4.55
N VAL A 102 3.91 -20.91 -4.71
CA VAL A 102 3.46 -19.55 -4.98
C VAL A 102 2.60 -19.04 -3.83
N VAL A 103 3.00 -17.88 -3.31
CA VAL A 103 2.19 -17.07 -2.42
C VAL A 103 1.70 -15.85 -3.19
N ARG A 104 0.40 -15.59 -3.17
CA ARG A 104 -0.17 -14.34 -3.68
C ARG A 104 -0.59 -13.45 -2.52
N TRP A 105 -0.10 -12.22 -2.52
CA TRP A 105 -0.40 -11.25 -1.48
C TRP A 105 -1.33 -10.16 -2.04
N PHE A 106 -2.57 -10.15 -1.55
CA PHE A 106 -3.56 -9.14 -1.92
C PHE A 106 -3.32 -7.84 -1.15
N LEU A 107 -2.65 -6.89 -1.80
CA LEU A 107 -2.47 -5.53 -1.29
C LEU A 107 -3.71 -4.66 -1.56
N HIS A 108 -4.59 -5.13 -2.45
CA HIS A 108 -5.91 -4.58 -2.75
C HIS A 108 -6.86 -5.69 -3.24
N HIS A 109 -8.14 -5.37 -3.46
CA HIS A 109 -9.09 -6.27 -4.11
C HIS A 109 -8.55 -6.73 -5.47
N PRO A 110 -8.61 -8.05 -5.77
CA PRO A 110 -8.22 -8.59 -7.07
C PRO A 110 -8.79 -7.80 -8.25
N GLY A 111 -7.94 -7.46 -9.21
CA GLY A 111 -8.36 -6.78 -10.45
C GLY A 111 -8.60 -5.27 -10.30
N TYR A 112 -8.50 -4.68 -9.11
CA TYR A 112 -8.76 -3.25 -8.93
C TYR A 112 -7.84 -2.36 -9.77
N GLN A 113 -6.53 -2.61 -9.76
CA GLN A 113 -5.58 -1.80 -10.52
C GLN A 113 -5.47 -2.22 -12.00
N THR A 114 -5.59 -3.53 -12.29
CA THR A 114 -5.30 -4.08 -13.62
C THR A 114 -6.56 -4.26 -14.48
N GLY A 115 -7.75 -4.28 -13.87
CA GLY A 115 -8.99 -4.69 -14.51
C GLY A 115 -9.03 -6.17 -14.90
N ASN A 116 -8.01 -6.97 -14.53
CA ASN A 116 -7.86 -8.35 -14.94
C ASN A 116 -7.50 -9.23 -13.73
N VAL A 117 -8.28 -10.30 -13.54
CA VAL A 117 -8.02 -11.32 -12.52
C VAL A 117 -7.69 -12.62 -13.23
N ASN A 118 -6.39 -12.89 -13.34
CA ASN A 118 -5.87 -14.11 -13.94
C ASN A 118 -4.83 -14.68 -12.98
N TYR A 119 -5.26 -15.55 -12.06
CA TYR A 119 -4.38 -16.22 -11.09
C TYR A 119 -4.42 -17.73 -11.34
N PHE A 120 -3.41 -18.46 -10.88
CA PHE A 120 -3.36 -19.92 -11.04
C PHE A 120 -3.91 -20.63 -9.80
N SER A 121 -4.43 -21.84 -10.01
CA SER A 121 -4.79 -22.78 -8.94
C SER A 121 -3.57 -23.18 -8.12
N ARG A 122 -3.79 -23.68 -6.90
CA ARG A 122 -2.73 -24.21 -5.99
C ARG A 122 -1.80 -23.14 -5.44
N GLU A 123 -2.29 -21.92 -5.35
CA GLU A 123 -1.58 -20.81 -4.72
C GLU A 123 -2.07 -20.62 -3.27
N LEU A 124 -1.16 -20.19 -2.39
CA LEU A 124 -1.50 -19.74 -1.04
C LEU A 124 -1.74 -18.23 -1.05
N TYR A 125 -2.89 -17.78 -0.57
CA TYR A 125 -3.26 -16.37 -0.55
C TYR A 125 -3.11 -15.78 0.84
N PHE A 126 -2.47 -14.61 0.92
CA PHE A 126 -2.49 -13.73 2.07
C PHE A 126 -3.18 -12.42 1.71
N SER A 127 -3.90 -11.86 2.67
CA SER A 127 -4.48 -10.52 2.55
C SER A 127 -3.66 -9.53 3.36
N TYR A 128 -3.44 -8.32 2.84
CA TYR A 128 -2.83 -7.22 3.61
C TYR A 128 -3.75 -6.75 4.75
N GLY A 129 -5.06 -6.79 4.52
CA GLY A 129 -6.09 -6.35 5.44
C GLY A 129 -7.41 -7.06 5.15
N ALA A 130 -8.47 -6.29 4.88
CA ALA A 130 -9.77 -6.84 4.50
C ALA A 130 -9.84 -7.29 3.02
N PHE A 131 -8.87 -6.91 2.20
CA PHE A 131 -8.92 -7.10 0.75
C PHE A 131 -8.74 -8.55 0.31
N GLY A 132 -9.58 -9.01 -0.62
CA GLY A 132 -9.41 -10.28 -1.33
C GLY A 132 -9.59 -11.54 -0.48
N ARG A 133 -10.13 -11.43 0.75
CA ARG A 133 -10.36 -12.57 1.65
C ARG A 133 -11.42 -13.54 1.15
N ASP A 134 -12.41 -12.99 0.45
CA ASP A 134 -13.52 -13.67 -0.18
C ASP A 134 -13.14 -14.31 -1.52
N PHE A 135 -11.98 -13.95 -2.10
CA PHE A 135 -11.52 -14.52 -3.35
C PHE A 135 -11.24 -16.03 -3.20
N LYS A 136 -11.84 -16.82 -4.09
CA LYS A 136 -11.67 -18.28 -4.16
C LYS A 136 -11.29 -18.68 -5.58
N LEU A 137 -10.33 -19.60 -5.67
CA LEU A 137 -9.97 -20.27 -6.91
C LEU A 137 -9.73 -21.74 -6.61
N TYR A 138 -10.02 -22.60 -7.59
CA TYR A 138 -9.88 -24.05 -7.46
C TYR A 138 -8.47 -24.44 -6.95
N ASP A 139 -8.42 -25.36 -5.99
CA ASP A 139 -7.22 -25.84 -5.30
C ASP A 139 -6.33 -24.75 -4.63
N SER A 140 -6.77 -23.50 -4.56
CA SER A 140 -6.07 -22.43 -3.84
C SER A 140 -6.63 -22.27 -2.43
N HIS A 141 -5.79 -21.77 -1.51
CA HIS A 141 -6.17 -21.58 -0.12
C HIS A 141 -5.89 -20.15 0.33
N THR A 142 -6.86 -19.52 0.98
CA THR A 142 -6.65 -18.22 1.63
C THR A 142 -6.34 -18.46 3.10
N SER A 143 -5.18 -17.97 3.55
CA SER A 143 -4.77 -18.01 4.95
C SER A 143 -5.75 -17.24 5.84
N ASP A 144 -6.10 -17.81 6.99
CA ASP A 144 -6.86 -17.13 8.04
C ASP A 144 -6.05 -16.00 8.71
N THR A 145 -4.72 -16.10 8.64
CA THR A 145 -3.79 -15.06 9.13
C THR A 145 -3.62 -13.96 8.11
N VAL A 146 -3.73 -12.72 8.57
CA VAL A 146 -3.48 -11.50 7.79
C VAL A 146 -1.99 -11.19 7.77
N LEU A 147 -1.43 -10.97 6.59
CA LEU A 147 -0.06 -10.50 6.44
C LEU A 147 -0.06 -8.97 6.33
N HIS A 148 -0.05 -8.30 7.48
CA HIS A 148 -0.04 -6.84 7.53
C HIS A 148 1.37 -6.31 7.84
N VAL A 149 1.97 -5.60 6.88
CA VAL A 149 3.31 -5.01 7.00
C VAL A 149 3.21 -3.49 6.88
N PHE A 150 3.68 -2.76 7.90
CA PHE A 150 3.65 -1.29 7.88
C PHE A 150 5.05 -0.70 8.01
N HIS A 151 5.37 0.31 7.19
CA HIS A 151 6.59 1.10 7.34
C HIS A 151 6.24 2.45 7.97
N GLN A 152 6.60 2.59 9.25
CA GLN A 152 6.16 3.72 10.07
C GLN A 152 6.81 5.07 9.69
N MET A 153 8.01 5.08 9.10
CA MET A 153 8.73 6.31 8.72
C MET A 153 8.85 7.33 9.89
N ASN A 154 9.12 6.82 11.10
CA ASN A 154 9.14 7.59 12.36
C ASN A 154 10.19 8.71 12.40
N ASP A 155 11.21 8.60 11.58
CA ASP A 155 12.25 9.62 11.41
C ASP A 155 11.68 10.94 10.89
N ILE A 156 10.59 10.88 10.11
CA ILE A 156 9.94 12.06 9.51
C ILE A 156 8.55 12.32 10.09
N TYR A 157 7.73 11.28 10.27
CA TYR A 157 6.40 11.38 10.87
C TYR A 157 6.49 11.21 12.38
N ASN A 158 6.47 12.34 13.07
CA ASN A 158 6.54 12.47 14.52
C ASN A 158 6.05 13.87 14.91
N GLU A 159 6.08 14.20 16.20
CA GLU A 159 5.73 15.54 16.70
C GLU A 159 6.94 16.47 16.88
N ILE A 160 8.16 16.03 16.53
CA ILE A 160 9.35 16.89 16.65
C ILE A 160 9.21 18.06 15.67
N GLY A 161 9.21 19.28 16.22
CA GLY A 161 9.03 20.52 15.48
C GLY A 161 7.57 20.78 15.04
N ALA A 162 6.60 20.12 15.66
CA ALA A 162 5.20 20.44 15.44
C ALA A 162 4.80 21.78 16.07
N SER A 163 3.84 22.47 15.45
CA SER A 163 3.28 23.72 15.96
C SER A 163 2.40 23.47 17.19
N GLU A 164 2.54 24.33 18.21
CA GLU A 164 1.67 24.32 19.40
C GLU A 164 0.21 24.59 19.01
N GLU A 165 -0.02 25.63 18.20
CA GLU A 165 -1.32 25.89 17.57
C GLU A 165 -1.33 25.42 16.12
N ARG A 166 -2.27 24.54 15.79
CA ARG A 166 -2.46 24.01 14.44
C ARG A 166 -3.66 24.65 13.76
N LYS A 167 -3.48 25.11 12.51
CA LYS A 167 -4.50 25.82 11.71
C LYS A 167 -4.50 25.33 10.27
N GLY A 168 -5.62 25.49 9.59
CA GLY A 168 -5.80 25.03 8.21
C GLY A 168 -5.94 23.52 8.07
N THR A 169 -6.03 23.08 6.82
CA THR A 169 -6.26 21.68 6.46
C THR A 169 -5.27 21.19 5.41
N ALA A 170 -5.04 19.88 5.39
CA ALA A 170 -4.44 19.19 4.25
C ALA A 170 -5.42 18.13 3.75
N TYR A 171 -5.32 17.74 2.49
CA TYR A 171 -6.20 16.71 1.93
C TYR A 171 -5.54 15.87 0.85
N CYS A 172 -6.07 14.66 0.62
CA CYS A 172 -5.63 13.76 -0.45
C CYS A 172 -6.82 13.21 -1.24
N ILE A 173 -6.66 13.05 -2.56
CA ILE A 173 -7.66 12.41 -3.43
C ILE A 173 -7.26 10.95 -3.67
N ARG A 174 -6.07 10.73 -4.23
CA ARG A 174 -5.47 9.41 -4.53
C ARG A 174 -6.47 8.44 -5.18
N LYS A 175 -6.89 7.38 -4.48
CA LYS A 175 -7.83 6.35 -4.95
C LYS A 175 -9.29 6.81 -4.93
N GLY A 176 -9.57 7.99 -4.38
CA GLY A 176 -10.89 8.63 -4.34
C GLY A 176 -11.21 9.50 -5.56
N GLN A 177 -10.62 9.24 -6.73
CA GLN A 177 -10.91 10.01 -7.94
C GLN A 177 -12.42 10.01 -8.23
N GLY A 178 -12.97 11.17 -8.56
CA GLY A 178 -14.40 11.35 -8.83
C GLY A 178 -15.29 11.51 -7.60
N ARG A 179 -14.76 11.38 -6.37
CA ARG A 179 -15.52 11.70 -5.15
C ARG A 179 -15.74 13.21 -5.07
N LYS A 180 -16.93 13.60 -4.60
CA LYS A 180 -17.28 15.02 -4.38
C LYS A 180 -16.43 15.61 -3.26
N ILE A 181 -15.86 16.79 -3.51
CA ILE A 181 -15.16 17.57 -2.48
C ILE A 181 -16.20 18.21 -1.55
N ILE A 182 -16.09 18.00 -0.24
CA ILE A 182 -17.08 18.42 0.77
C ILE A 182 -16.50 19.31 1.87
N HIS A 183 -15.29 19.85 1.69
CA HIS A 183 -14.67 20.79 2.63
C HIS A 183 -14.18 22.04 1.90
N ASP A 184 -13.92 23.10 2.66
CA ASP A 184 -13.38 24.35 2.13
C ASP A 184 -11.91 24.20 1.70
N LEU A 185 -11.63 24.56 0.44
CA LEU A 185 -10.30 24.49 -0.15
C LEU A 185 -9.48 25.78 0.03
N SER A 186 -10.08 26.86 0.52
CA SER A 186 -9.42 28.18 0.61
C SER A 186 -8.13 28.17 1.44
N ASP A 187 -8.10 27.37 2.51
CA ASP A 187 -6.94 27.12 3.37
C ASP A 187 -6.66 25.60 3.48
N SER A 188 -6.59 24.94 2.31
CA SER A 188 -6.36 23.50 2.21
C SER A 188 -5.22 23.12 1.27
N ILE A 189 -4.34 22.24 1.73
CA ILE A 189 -3.14 21.82 0.99
C ILE A 189 -3.33 20.40 0.44
N LEU A 190 -3.32 20.26 -0.89
CA LEU A 190 -3.32 18.95 -1.56
C LEU A 190 -1.97 18.23 -1.39
N ILE A 191 -1.97 16.98 -0.95
CA ILE A 191 -0.73 16.22 -0.66
C ILE A 191 -0.33 15.16 -1.71
N ASP A 192 -1.17 14.87 -2.71
CA ASP A 192 -1.05 13.66 -3.57
C ASP A 192 0.27 13.50 -4.33
N GLU A 193 0.99 14.60 -4.55
CA GLU A 193 2.26 14.64 -5.30
C GLU A 193 3.42 15.19 -4.47
N LYS A 194 3.23 15.26 -3.14
CA LYS A 194 4.24 15.77 -2.20
C LYS A 194 5.04 14.65 -1.57
N LYS A 195 6.36 14.84 -1.50
CA LYS A 195 7.27 13.87 -0.87
C LYS A 195 6.93 13.69 0.60
N HIS A 196 7.24 12.52 1.17
CA HIS A 196 6.88 12.25 2.56
C HIS A 196 7.43 13.28 3.55
N GLU A 197 8.64 13.81 3.35
CA GLU A 197 9.21 14.84 4.21
C GLU A 197 8.42 16.16 4.14
N GLU A 198 7.89 16.50 2.97
CA GLU A 198 7.03 17.68 2.80
C GLU A 198 5.66 17.45 3.45
N VAL A 199 5.07 16.27 3.25
CA VAL A 199 3.80 15.90 3.88
C VAL A 199 3.91 15.90 5.40
N ALA A 200 4.99 15.36 5.97
CA ALA A 200 5.24 15.39 7.40
C ALA A 200 5.32 16.82 7.94
N LYS A 201 6.01 17.72 7.24
CA LYS A 201 6.03 19.17 7.60
C LYS A 201 4.66 19.81 7.53
N ILE A 202 3.81 19.41 6.57
CA ILE A 202 2.42 19.87 6.47
C ILE A 202 1.60 19.35 7.66
N PHE A 203 1.65 18.06 7.94
CA PHE A 203 0.90 17.46 9.05
C PHE A 203 1.32 18.01 10.42
N LYS A 204 2.58 18.39 10.59
CA LYS A 204 3.09 19.06 11.81
C LYS A 204 2.51 20.45 12.07
N ARG A 205 1.89 21.11 11.07
CA ARG A 205 1.32 22.46 11.21
C ARG A 205 -0.21 22.51 11.06
N VAL A 206 -0.81 21.63 10.25
CA VAL A 206 -2.26 21.69 9.97
C VAL A 206 -3.07 20.98 11.05
N LYS A 207 -4.30 21.44 11.26
CA LYS A 207 -5.20 20.87 12.27
C LYS A 207 -5.82 19.56 11.79
N TYR A 208 -6.31 19.55 10.55
CA TYR A 208 -7.03 18.42 9.97
C TYR A 208 -6.36 17.91 8.71
N PHE A 209 -6.38 16.59 8.55
CA PHE A 209 -6.06 15.90 7.31
C PHE A 209 -7.33 15.23 6.78
N ILE A 210 -7.81 15.62 5.60
CA ILE A 210 -9.05 15.11 5.01
C ILE A 210 -8.72 14.17 3.86
N SER A 211 -9.10 12.90 3.99
CA SER A 211 -8.85 11.87 2.98
C SER A 211 -10.12 11.55 2.20
N TYR A 212 -10.05 11.69 0.87
CA TYR A 212 -11.02 11.08 -0.05
C TYR A 212 -10.60 9.66 -0.45
N ASP A 213 -9.40 9.22 -0.07
CA ASP A 213 -8.98 7.83 -0.17
C ASP A 213 -9.44 7.08 1.09
N LEU A 214 -10.42 6.19 0.93
CA LEU A 214 -10.95 5.38 2.04
C LEU A 214 -9.86 4.56 2.75
N TYR A 215 -8.81 4.16 2.05
CA TYR A 215 -7.80 3.25 2.58
C TYR A 215 -6.41 3.82 2.39
N THR A 216 -6.08 4.85 3.17
CA THR A 216 -4.80 5.56 3.09
C THR A 216 -3.93 5.37 4.32
N GLY A 217 -2.64 5.11 4.11
CA GLY A 217 -1.64 5.12 5.19
C GLY A 217 -1.40 6.52 5.76
N TYR A 218 -1.76 7.58 5.01
CA TYR A 218 -1.58 8.96 5.46
C TYR A 218 -2.42 9.31 6.69
N SER A 219 -3.53 8.61 6.96
CA SER A 219 -4.30 8.79 8.19
C SER A 219 -3.45 8.48 9.42
N LEU A 220 -2.66 7.41 9.36
CA LEU A 220 -1.76 7.03 10.44
C LEU A 220 -0.58 8.00 10.58
N PHE A 221 -0.01 8.43 9.45
CA PHE A 221 1.04 9.45 9.45
C PHE A 221 0.56 10.80 10.00
N ALA A 222 -0.69 11.19 9.74
CA ALA A 222 -1.31 12.37 10.34
C ALA A 222 -1.41 12.22 11.87
N ILE A 223 -1.90 11.08 12.37
CA ILE A 223 -1.95 10.77 13.81
C ILE A 223 -0.57 10.90 14.45
N MET A 224 0.46 10.30 13.85
CA MET A 224 1.85 10.34 14.33
C MET A 224 2.42 11.76 14.38
N CYS A 225 1.95 12.65 13.50
CA CYS A 225 2.31 14.06 13.49
C CYS A 225 1.43 14.95 14.37
N GLY A 226 0.39 14.41 15.03
CA GLY A 226 -0.56 15.18 15.83
C GLY A 226 -1.63 15.93 15.02
N CYS A 227 -1.76 15.62 13.74
CA CYS A 227 -2.84 16.09 12.88
C CYS A 227 -4.05 15.14 13.00
N ILE A 228 -5.27 15.66 12.98
CA ILE A 228 -6.49 14.85 13.11
C ILE A 228 -6.91 14.36 11.72
N PRO A 229 -6.82 13.05 11.42
CA PRO A 229 -7.29 12.52 10.14
C PRO A 229 -8.81 12.33 10.12
N ILE A 230 -9.40 12.68 8.99
CA ILE A 230 -10.82 12.54 8.68
C ILE A 230 -10.90 11.80 7.35
N VAL A 231 -11.48 10.61 7.33
CA VAL A 231 -11.82 9.91 6.10
C VAL A 231 -13.24 10.32 5.72
N VAL A 232 -13.41 10.84 4.51
CA VAL A 232 -14.72 11.22 3.98
C VAL A 232 -15.52 9.94 3.72
N PRO A 233 -16.67 9.74 4.40
CA PRO A 233 -17.47 8.53 4.23
C PRO A 233 -17.92 8.29 2.80
N ASP A 234 -18.08 7.02 2.44
CA ASP A 234 -18.85 6.62 1.27
C ASP A 234 -20.30 6.37 1.68
N GLU A 235 -21.26 6.89 0.92
CA GLU A 235 -22.70 6.74 1.21
C GLU A 235 -23.14 5.27 1.26
N ASN A 236 -22.43 4.39 0.53
CA ASN A 236 -22.74 2.96 0.47
C ASN A 236 -21.88 2.11 1.41
N LEU A 237 -21.11 2.73 2.31
CA LEU A 237 -20.18 2.01 3.18
C LEU A 237 -20.31 2.49 4.62
N SER A 238 -20.90 1.65 5.47
CA SER A 238 -20.95 1.92 6.91
C SER A 238 -19.56 1.91 7.54
N LEU A 239 -19.43 2.49 8.73
CA LEU A 239 -18.17 2.50 9.50
C LEU A 239 -17.60 1.09 9.69
N THR A 240 -18.45 0.11 10.01
CA THR A 240 -18.06 -1.28 10.30
C THR A 240 -17.73 -2.07 9.04
N GLU A 241 -18.32 -1.73 7.90
CA GLU A 241 -17.95 -2.32 6.61
C GLU A 241 -16.65 -1.71 6.07
N TRP A 242 -16.48 -0.39 6.26
CA TRP A 242 -15.26 0.31 5.88
C TRP A 242 -14.05 -0.28 6.61
N GLN A 243 -14.14 -0.40 7.94
CA GLN A 243 -13.10 -0.98 8.76
C GLN A 243 -13.70 -1.83 9.89
N SER A 244 -13.76 -3.13 9.65
CA SER A 244 -14.37 -4.09 10.57
C SER A 244 -13.60 -4.24 11.88
N ASP A 245 -12.28 -4.07 11.86
CA ASP A 245 -11.46 -4.12 13.07
C ASP A 245 -11.52 -2.79 13.83
N PRO A 246 -12.09 -2.73 15.05
CA PRO A 246 -12.08 -1.52 15.88
C PRO A 246 -10.69 -0.92 16.10
N LYS A 247 -9.65 -1.76 16.22
CA LYS A 247 -8.28 -1.30 16.47
C LYS A 247 -7.75 -0.45 15.32
N MET A 248 -8.17 -0.75 14.09
CA MET A 248 -7.76 -0.05 12.89
C MET A 248 -8.53 1.27 12.66
N ARG A 249 -9.54 1.57 13.49
CA ARG A 249 -10.32 2.82 13.46
C ARG A 249 -9.82 3.85 14.48
N LEU A 250 -9.05 3.43 15.48
CA LEU A 250 -8.59 4.31 16.56
C LEU A 250 -7.84 5.51 16.00
N GLY A 251 -8.16 6.70 16.52
CA GLY A 251 -7.52 7.95 16.10
C GLY A 251 -7.97 8.49 14.74
N ILE A 252 -8.89 7.81 14.04
CA ILE A 252 -9.38 8.21 12.72
C ILE A 252 -10.87 8.53 12.77
N ALA A 253 -11.24 9.72 12.31
CA ALA A 253 -12.65 10.09 12.17
C ALA A 253 -13.17 9.57 10.83
N TYR A 254 -14.27 8.81 10.82
CA TYR A 254 -15.03 8.52 9.61
C TYR A 254 -16.18 9.52 9.53
N GLY A 255 -15.99 10.59 8.76
CA GLY A 255 -16.89 11.76 8.79
C GLY A 255 -16.48 12.82 9.82
N PHE A 256 -17.01 14.04 9.65
CA PHE A 256 -16.67 15.19 10.49
C PHE A 256 -17.29 15.10 11.89
N GLU A 257 -18.39 14.37 12.02
CA GLU A 257 -19.10 14.11 13.26
C GLU A 257 -18.30 13.25 14.25
N GLN A 258 -17.32 12.48 13.78
CA GLN A 258 -16.49 11.60 14.63
C GLN A 258 -15.17 12.24 15.08
N ILE A 259 -14.92 13.53 14.79
CA ILE A 259 -13.67 14.21 15.13
C ILE A 259 -13.35 14.13 16.64
N GLU A 260 -14.36 14.32 17.49
CA GLU A 260 -14.16 14.31 18.95
C GLU A 260 -13.75 12.92 19.45
N GLU A 261 -14.43 11.87 18.98
CA GLU A 261 -14.11 10.47 19.31
C GLU A 261 -12.71 10.09 18.82
N ALA A 262 -12.38 10.42 17.56
CA ALA A 262 -11.06 10.17 16.99
C ALA A 262 -9.96 10.86 17.81
N THR A 263 -10.19 12.10 18.24
CA THR A 263 -9.23 12.86 19.05
C THR A 263 -8.99 12.19 20.41
N LYS A 264 -10.05 11.73 21.09
CA LYS A 264 -9.95 11.00 22.37
C LYS A 264 -9.16 9.69 22.22
N ASN A 265 -9.36 9.00 21.10
CA ASN A 265 -8.75 7.70 20.82
C ASN A 265 -7.34 7.78 20.21
N ARG A 266 -6.80 8.99 19.98
CA ARG A 266 -5.47 9.19 19.38
C ARG A 266 -4.36 8.44 20.13
N LYS A 267 -4.36 8.51 21.47
CA LYS A 267 -3.31 7.86 22.28
C LYS A 267 -3.30 6.35 22.06
N ALA A 268 -4.47 5.71 22.14
CA ALA A 268 -4.61 4.28 21.88
C ALA A 268 -4.17 3.88 20.46
N ALA A 269 -4.39 4.76 19.47
CA ALA A 269 -3.89 4.54 18.11
C ALA A 269 -2.36 4.54 18.07
N LEU A 270 -1.70 5.49 18.73
CA LEU A 270 -0.23 5.56 18.80
C LEU A 270 0.36 4.35 19.54
N ASP A 271 -0.26 3.94 20.64
CA ASP A 271 0.17 2.75 21.40
C ASP A 271 0.18 1.53 20.48
N LEU A 272 -0.87 1.30 19.66
CA LEU A 272 -0.88 0.20 18.68
C LEU A 272 0.21 0.29 17.60
N VAL A 273 0.64 1.50 17.23
CA VAL A 273 1.72 1.69 16.25
C VAL A 273 3.07 1.33 16.86
N PHE A 274 3.31 1.73 18.10
CA PHE A 274 4.62 1.62 18.75
C PHE A 274 4.79 0.37 19.64
N GLU A 275 3.71 -0.29 20.06
CA GLU A 275 3.74 -1.50 20.90
C GLU A 275 3.96 -2.80 20.11
N LYS A 276 3.84 -2.79 18.78
CA LYS A 276 4.23 -3.94 17.94
C LYS A 276 5.77 -4.03 17.85
N LYS A 277 6.39 -4.47 18.96
CA LYS A 277 7.75 -5.01 19.00
C LYS A 277 7.72 -6.52 18.83
#